data_AF-A0A365ZMY3-F1
#
_entry.id   AF-A0A365ZMY3-F1
#
_cell.length_a   1.000
_cell.length_b   1.000
_cell.length_c   1.000
_cell.angle_alpha   90.00
_cell.angle_beta   90.00
_cell.angle_gamma   90.00
#
_symmetry.space_group_name_H-M   'P 1'
#
loop_
_entity.id
_entity.type
_entity.pdbx_description
1 polymer ?
#
loop_
_entity_poly.entity_id
_entity_poly.type
_entity_poly.pdbx_seq_one_letter_code
_entity_poly.pdbx_strand_id
1 'polypeptide(L)'
;MDVAAALALVTAAAGGAATAAGGAAWESLMGLARRMTGRAEPEPVDPADDAAVRELRARLRAHAARDAAFADELRRWADEHRAVLTVSQSRTENVISGQAQVTNAVQADTINGNITFGR
;
A
#
# COMPACT_ATOMS: atom_id res chain seq x y z
N MET A 1 -14.58 -4.68 -4.51
CA MET A 1 -13.47 -5.46 -5.16
C MET A 1 -13.31 -6.85 -4.54
N ASP A 2 -12.36 -7.69 -4.98
CA ASP A 2 -12.04 -8.97 -4.28
C ASP A 2 -11.05 -8.78 -3.12
N VAL A 3 -10.89 -9.80 -2.26
CA VAL A 3 -10.01 -9.72 -1.07
C VAL A 3 -8.54 -9.60 -1.44
N ALA A 4 -8.10 -10.20 -2.54
CA ALA A 4 -6.70 -10.14 -2.96
C ALA A 4 -6.32 -8.72 -3.41
N ALA A 5 -7.22 -8.04 -4.13
CA ALA A 5 -7.09 -6.64 -4.52
C ALA A 5 -7.12 -5.72 -3.29
N ALA A 6 -8.00 -5.98 -2.32
CA ALA A 6 -8.02 -5.24 -1.06
C ALA A 6 -6.68 -5.38 -0.28
N LEU A 7 -6.11 -6.58 -0.24
CA LEU A 7 -4.80 -6.84 0.38
C LEU A 7 -3.63 -6.18 -0.37
N ALA A 8 -3.76 -5.91 -1.67
CA ALA A 8 -2.75 -5.16 -2.41
C ALA A 8 -2.74 -3.67 -1.98
N LEU A 9 -3.91 -3.12 -1.67
CA LEU A 9 -4.03 -1.75 -1.16
C LEU A 9 -3.49 -1.58 0.27
N VAL A 10 -3.36 -2.67 1.05
CA VAL A 10 -2.64 -2.63 2.34
C VAL A 10 -1.17 -2.26 2.14
N THR A 11 -0.49 -2.85 1.16
CA THR A 11 0.89 -2.49 0.81
C THR A 11 0.97 -1.07 0.27
N ALA A 12 -0.04 -0.62 -0.48
CA ALA A 12 -0.14 0.77 -0.93
C ALA A 12 -0.23 1.76 0.24
N ALA A 13 -1.05 1.44 1.24
CA ALA A 13 -1.21 2.25 2.43
C ALA A 13 0.08 2.33 3.25
N ALA A 14 0.79 1.21 3.41
CA ALA A 14 2.11 1.20 4.05
C ALA A 14 3.12 2.09 3.30
N GLY A 15 3.26 1.92 1.98
CA GLY A 15 4.17 2.73 1.17
C GLY A 15 3.82 4.21 1.14
N GLY A 16 2.53 4.55 1.29
CA GLY A 16 2.03 5.92 1.38
C GLY A 16 2.02 6.51 2.79
N ALA A 17 2.40 5.76 3.83
CA ALA A 17 2.19 6.14 5.23
C ALA A 17 2.92 7.43 5.63
N ALA A 18 4.02 7.77 4.95
CA ALA A 18 4.75 9.03 5.15
C ALA A 18 3.98 10.27 4.63
N THR A 19 2.94 10.08 3.82
CA THR A 19 2.06 11.15 3.34
C THR A 19 0.84 11.28 4.24
N ALA A 20 0.24 12.46 4.33
CA ALA A 20 -0.98 12.65 5.13
C ALA A 20 -2.13 11.71 4.69
N ALA A 21 -2.26 11.51 3.37
CA ALA A 21 -3.34 10.72 2.80
C ALA A 21 -3.13 9.20 2.97
N GLY A 22 -1.90 8.72 2.80
CA GLY A 22 -1.57 7.31 3.05
C GLY A 22 -1.45 6.98 4.54
N GLY A 23 -0.99 7.92 5.37
CA GLY A 23 -0.98 7.80 6.83
C GLY A 23 -2.39 7.61 7.39
N ALA A 24 -3.35 8.44 6.97
CA ALA A 24 -4.75 8.29 7.37
C ALA A 24 -5.35 6.94 6.91
N ALA A 25 -4.99 6.46 5.71
CA ALA A 25 -5.42 5.15 5.22
C ALA A 25 -4.81 4.00 6.05
N TRP A 26 -3.53 4.12 6.43
CA TRP A 26 -2.83 3.16 7.28
C TRP A 26 -3.40 3.11 8.70
N GLU A 27 -3.68 4.27 9.30
CA GLU A 27 -4.32 4.36 10.63
C GLU A 27 -5.71 3.73 10.63
N SER A 28 -6.52 4.01 9.59
CA SER A 28 -7.85 3.42 9.41
C SER A 28 -7.76 1.88 9.28
N LEU A 29 -6.79 1.37 8.51
CA LEU A 29 -6.52 -0.06 8.39
C LEU A 29 -6.15 -0.67 9.73
N MET A 30 -5.26 -0.03 10.51
CA MET A 30 -4.89 -0.51 11.84
C MET A 30 -6.09 -0.50 12.79
N GLY A 31 -7.01 0.46 12.65
CA GLY A 31 -8.30 0.46 13.36
C GLY A 31 -9.20 -0.72 12.97
N LEU A 32 -9.22 -1.12 11.71
CA LEU A 32 -9.91 -2.32 11.24
C LEU A 32 -9.23 -3.59 11.79
N ALA A 33 -7.91 -3.68 11.72
CA ALA A 33 -7.13 -4.81 12.24
C ALA A 33 -7.29 -4.96 13.77
N ARG A 34 -7.43 -3.85 14.52
CA ARG A 34 -7.74 -3.87 15.96
C ARG A 34 -9.07 -4.53 16.28
N ARG A 35 -10.10 -4.26 15.47
CA ARG A 35 -11.42 -4.88 15.65
C ARG A 35 -11.38 -6.38 15.40
N MET A 36 -10.46 -6.85 14.55
CA MET A 36 -10.21 -8.26 14.25
C MET A 36 -9.64 -9.06 15.43
N THR A 37 -8.73 -8.46 16.22
CA THR A 37 -8.02 -9.15 17.32
C THR A 37 -8.69 -8.99 18.69
N GLY A 38 -9.75 -8.18 18.77
CA GLY A 38 -10.41 -7.84 20.03
C GLY A 38 -9.57 -6.89 20.89
N ARG A 39 -9.87 -6.79 22.19
CA ARG A 39 -9.14 -5.94 23.17
C ARG A 39 -7.66 -6.29 23.34
N ALA A 40 -7.19 -7.38 22.72
CA ALA A 40 -5.77 -7.61 22.49
C ALA A 40 -5.38 -6.78 21.27
N GLU A 41 -4.85 -5.58 21.51
CA GLU A 41 -4.40 -4.72 20.42
C GLU A 41 -3.42 -5.49 19.53
N PRO A 42 -3.57 -5.45 18.19
CA PRO A 42 -2.50 -5.86 17.32
C PRO A 42 -1.32 -4.95 17.64
N GLU A 43 -0.15 -5.55 17.84
CA GLU A 43 1.08 -4.78 18.02
C GLU A 43 1.16 -3.71 16.93
N PRO A 44 1.56 -2.47 17.29
CA PRO A 44 1.72 -1.41 16.31
C PRO A 44 2.68 -1.89 15.21
N VAL A 45 2.17 -2.00 13.99
CA VAL A 45 2.95 -2.39 12.81
C VAL A 45 3.57 -1.12 12.24
N ASP A 46 4.90 -1.09 12.19
CA ASP A 46 5.64 -0.04 11.51
C ASP A 46 5.42 -0.18 9.98
N PRO A 47 4.83 0.82 9.30
CA PRO A 47 4.63 0.77 7.85
C PRO A 47 5.95 0.77 7.06
N ALA A 48 7.08 1.16 7.66
CA ALA A 48 8.41 1.11 7.05
C ALA A 48 9.10 -0.27 7.17
N ASP A 49 8.59 -1.15 8.04
CA ASP A 49 9.07 -2.52 8.16
C ASP A 49 8.32 -3.45 7.19
N ASP A 50 8.92 -3.69 6.04
CA ASP A 50 8.39 -4.59 5.02
C ASP A 50 8.06 -6.01 5.53
N ALA A 51 8.83 -6.52 6.50
CA ALA A 51 8.56 -7.84 7.07
C ALA A 51 7.30 -7.81 7.94
N ALA A 52 7.14 -6.77 8.76
CA ALA A 52 5.96 -6.57 9.58
C ALA A 52 4.70 -6.32 8.73
N VAL A 53 4.80 -5.55 7.65
CA VAL A 53 3.69 -5.31 6.70
C VAL A 53 3.29 -6.60 5.99
N ARG A 54 4.26 -7.43 5.56
CA ARG A 54 3.98 -8.75 4.95
C ARG A 54 3.26 -9.68 5.92
N GLU A 55 3.70 -9.72 7.17
CA GLU A 55 3.09 -10.52 8.22
C GLU A 55 1.65 -10.05 8.54
N LEU A 56 1.44 -8.74 8.67
CA LEU A 56 0.10 -8.16 8.83
C LEU A 56 -0.82 -8.59 7.68
N ARG A 57 -0.36 -8.47 6.44
CA ARG A 57 -1.13 -8.88 5.25
C ARG A 57 -1.47 -10.37 5.27
N ALA A 58 -0.55 -11.23 5.73
CA ALA A 58 -0.82 -12.66 5.87
C ALA A 58 -1.92 -12.94 6.92
N ARG A 59 -1.87 -12.24 8.07
CA ARG A 59 -2.90 -12.35 9.12
C ARG A 59 -4.27 -11.88 8.63
N LEU A 60 -4.34 -10.73 7.97
CA LEU A 60 -5.57 -10.20 7.37
C LEU A 60 -6.18 -11.18 6.36
N ARG A 61 -5.34 -11.79 5.51
CA ARG A 61 -5.77 -12.82 4.56
C ARG A 61 -6.34 -14.06 5.26
N ALA A 62 -5.63 -14.57 6.26
CA ALA A 62 -6.06 -15.75 7.01
C ALA A 62 -7.38 -15.51 7.74
N HIS A 63 -7.58 -14.30 8.27
CA HIS A 63 -8.83 -13.94 8.93
C HIS A 63 -9.98 -13.73 7.95
N ALA A 64 -9.76 -13.01 6.84
CA ALA A 64 -10.78 -12.82 5.80
C ALA A 64 -11.24 -14.14 5.15
N ALA A 65 -10.41 -15.20 5.20
CA ALA A 65 -10.81 -16.53 4.75
C ALA A 65 -11.75 -17.26 5.74
N ARG A 66 -11.78 -16.83 7.01
CA ARG A 66 -12.54 -17.47 8.10
C ARG A 66 -13.74 -16.64 8.55
N ASP A 67 -13.70 -15.34 8.32
CA ASP A 67 -14.75 -14.37 8.67
C ASP A 67 -15.16 -13.58 7.41
N ALA A 68 -16.37 -13.89 6.93
CA ALA A 68 -16.95 -13.23 5.77
C ALA A 68 -17.33 -11.76 6.03
N ALA A 69 -17.76 -11.42 7.25
CA ALA A 69 -18.11 -10.06 7.61
C ALA A 69 -16.85 -9.18 7.62
N PHE A 70 -15.76 -9.69 8.17
CA PHE A 70 -14.47 -9.02 8.09
C PHE A 70 -13.99 -8.86 6.65
N ALA A 71 -14.16 -9.88 5.81
CA ALA A 71 -13.80 -9.80 4.40
C ALA A 71 -14.57 -8.66 3.68
N ASP A 72 -15.85 -8.47 4.02
CA ASP A 72 -16.66 -7.36 3.49
C ASP A 72 -16.22 -6.00 4.03
N GLU A 73 -15.89 -5.89 5.32
CA GLU A 73 -15.32 -4.66 5.88
C GLU A 73 -13.98 -4.31 5.23
N LEU A 74 -13.11 -5.28 5.00
CA LEU A 74 -11.82 -5.08 4.33
C LEU A 74 -12.00 -4.62 2.88
N ARG A 75 -12.96 -5.19 2.15
CA ARG A 75 -13.30 -4.73 0.79
C ARG A 75 -13.84 -3.32 0.81
N ARG A 76 -14.70 -2.99 1.77
CA ARG A 76 -15.29 -1.66 1.92
C ARG A 76 -14.23 -0.61 2.24
N TRP A 77 -13.35 -0.89 3.21
CA TRP A 77 -12.19 -0.05 3.49
C TRP A 77 -11.36 0.19 2.24
N ALA A 78 -11.08 -0.88 1.49
CA ALA A 78 -10.28 -0.80 0.29
C ALA A 78 -10.96 0.04 -0.81
N ASP A 79 -12.27 -0.12 -1.03
CA ASP A 79 -13.04 0.68 -1.99
C ASP A 79 -13.11 2.18 -1.57
N GLU A 80 -13.21 2.48 -0.26
CA GLU A 80 -13.22 3.86 0.28
C GLU A 80 -11.86 4.56 0.10
N HIS A 81 -10.74 3.85 0.27
CA HIS A 81 -9.39 4.41 0.20
C HIS A 81 -8.71 4.23 -1.18
N ARG A 82 -9.30 3.45 -2.09
CA ARG A 82 -8.73 3.12 -3.40
C ARG A 82 -8.28 4.35 -4.18
N ALA A 83 -9.13 5.36 -4.30
CA ALA A 83 -8.83 6.54 -5.11
C ALA A 83 -7.58 7.27 -4.60
N VAL A 84 -7.47 7.43 -3.28
CA VAL A 84 -6.34 8.09 -2.62
C VAL A 84 -5.06 7.27 -2.76
N LEU A 85 -5.14 5.96 -2.49
CA LEU A 85 -3.98 5.07 -2.53
C LEU A 85 -3.45 4.84 -3.95
N THR A 86 -4.34 4.83 -4.94
CA THR A 86 -3.96 4.67 -6.36
C THR A 86 -3.24 5.92 -6.89
N VAL A 87 -3.67 7.12 -6.47
CA VAL A 87 -3.01 8.38 -6.81
C VAL A 87 -1.63 8.49 -6.16
N SER A 88 -1.50 8.04 -4.90
CA SER A 88 -0.20 8.00 -4.22
C SER A 88 0.77 7.01 -4.87
N GLN A 89 0.29 5.86 -5.37
CA GLN A 89 1.14 4.91 -6.11
C GLN A 89 1.58 5.42 -7.49
N SER A 90 0.81 6.30 -8.12
CA SER A 90 1.16 6.89 -9.42
C SER A 90 2.02 8.15 -9.29
N ARG A 91 2.38 8.57 -8.07
CA ARG A 91 3.28 9.70 -7.83
C ARG A 91 4.72 9.22 -7.69
N THR A 92 5.43 9.13 -8.81
CA THR A 92 6.88 8.92 -8.84
C THR A 92 7.61 10.20 -8.38
N GLU A 93 8.17 10.23 -7.18
CA GLU A 93 9.10 11.28 -6.76
C GLU A 93 10.54 10.83 -7.06
N ASN A 94 11.16 11.43 -8.09
CA ASN A 94 12.60 11.34 -8.30
C ASN A 94 13.28 12.47 -7.50
N VAL A 95 14.05 12.11 -6.47
CA VAL A 95 14.97 13.06 -5.82
C VAL A 95 16.29 13.01 -6.59
N ILE A 96 16.50 13.98 -7.48
CA ILE A 96 17.83 14.22 -8.09
C ILE A 96 18.61 15.10 -7.12
N SER A 97 19.51 14.52 -6.33
CA SER A 97 20.46 15.26 -5.50
C SER A 97 21.89 15.08 -6.03
N GLY A 98 22.56 16.22 -6.28
CA GLY A 98 23.90 16.29 -6.88
C GLY A 98 23.88 16.95 -8.27
N GLN A 99 24.91 17.71 -8.63
CA GLN A 99 25.04 18.48 -9.87
C GLN A 99 25.01 17.60 -11.15
N ALA A 100 23.86 17.03 -11.50
CA ALA A 100 23.69 16.22 -12.68
C ALA A 100 23.09 17.08 -13.81
N GLN A 101 23.89 17.35 -14.85
CA GLN A 101 23.38 17.86 -16.12
C GLN A 101 22.72 16.70 -16.88
N VAL A 102 21.39 16.67 -16.92
CA VAL A 102 20.62 15.62 -17.59
C VAL A 102 20.08 16.18 -18.91
N THR A 103 20.61 15.69 -20.04
CA THR A 103 20.19 16.15 -21.37
C THR A 103 18.95 15.40 -21.90
N ASN A 104 18.67 14.18 -21.42
CA ASN A 104 17.43 13.46 -21.72
C ASN A 104 17.04 12.59 -20.51
N ALA A 105 15.90 12.89 -19.89
CA ALA A 105 15.33 12.09 -18.82
C ALA A 105 14.10 11.34 -19.35
N VAL A 106 14.10 10.01 -19.21
CA VAL A 106 12.91 9.19 -19.49
C VAL A 106 12.40 8.67 -18.14
N GLN A 107 11.18 9.04 -17.80
CA GLN A 107 10.49 8.60 -16.59
C GLN A 107 9.32 7.70 -16.98
N ALA A 108 9.25 6.49 -16.43
CA ALA A 108 8.17 5.55 -16.65
C ALA A 108 7.91 4.68 -15.42
N ASP A 109 6.64 4.37 -15.18
CA ASP A 109 6.13 3.55 -14.05
C ASP A 109 6.39 2.05 -14.24
N THR A 110 6.26 1.53 -15.45
CA THR A 110 6.72 0.19 -15.84
C THR A 110 7.01 0.16 -17.33
N ILE A 111 8.18 -0.35 -17.72
CA ILE A 111 8.52 -0.58 -19.13
C ILE A 111 8.49 -2.08 -19.38
N ASN A 112 7.55 -2.53 -20.22
CA ASN A 112 7.53 -3.91 -20.73
C ASN A 112 7.92 -3.89 -22.21
N GLY A 113 9.16 -4.28 -22.49
CA GLY A 113 9.77 -4.31 -23.83
C GLY A 113 11.25 -3.88 -23.80
N ASN A 114 12.01 -4.22 -24.85
CA ASN A 114 13.41 -3.79 -24.95
C ASN A 114 13.48 -2.28 -25.26
N ILE A 115 14.22 -1.54 -24.44
CA ILE A 115 14.62 -0.16 -24.73
C ILE A 115 15.93 -0.23 -25.50
N THR A 116 15.93 0.22 -26.75
CA THR A 116 17.17 0.38 -27.53
C THR A 116 17.43 1.86 -27.72
N PHE A 117 18.53 2.34 -27.12
CA PHE A 117 19.05 3.67 -27.42
C PHE A 117 19.86 3.57 -28.71
N GLY A 118 19.26 3.99 -29.82
CA GLY A 118 19.99 4.25 -31.06
C GLY A 118 20.92 5.46 -30.88
N ARG A 119 22.12 5.36 -31.44
CA ARG A 119 23.17 6.37 -31.37
C ARG A 119 22.80 7.66 -32.09
#